data_AF-A0A812XL57-F1
#
_entry.id   AF-A0A812XL57-F1
#
_cell.length_a   1.000
_cell.length_b   1.000
_cell.length_c   1.000
_cell.angle_alpha   90.00
_cell.angle_beta   90.00
_cell.angle_gamma   90.00
#
_symmetry.space_group_name_H-M   'P 1'
#
loop_
_entity.id
_entity.type
_entity.pdbx_description
1 polymer ?
#
loop_
_entity_poly.entity_id
_entity_poly.type
_entity_poly.pdbx_seq_one_letter_code
_entity_poly.pdbx_strand_id
1 'polypeptide(L)'
;MRVIQQVGYLMRDQHKIMDSVMGLQDDETTKTGEGVRQGRFVLMTDRLFDMADRAPHDHCSFVLAVVMFHMIIRALALRLLYHRAAISLQKRYRYLKKKKKSLNAVAPAICIQRFWRGLRAGLQIARMEMAVEKIQHTYRAHRWNQRAAKFLEATLRMQRVWQGSLIRLWIRRLHSAAIDIQRYARGLLVRVALDRFGRELLKKSQAEINALSRRRSEISESEFWARAASLAGKCRINLSKHRDRNVDLRRNAASTLKSKQARILDKQKKIKMKGSLQPVRRSIFEDFCAVARRTQLQTLPGRFGVARSEVLEEVRKCHRRLNRTMPNDDYAADPKMKTSVHAAAKRGQAAMLVQRNSKNYEAVANKQTLLRDDELELWMRQQFQV
;
A
#
# COMPACT_ATOMS: atom_id res chain seq x y z
N MET A 1 37.26 80.93 -11.90
CA MET A 1 38.44 80.21 -11.35
C MET A 1 38.57 78.75 -11.80
N ARG A 2 37.62 77.84 -11.57
CA ARG A 2 37.77 76.40 -11.96
C ARG A 2 37.96 76.14 -13.45
N VAL A 3 37.35 76.94 -14.34
CA VAL A 3 37.52 76.77 -15.80
C VAL A 3 38.92 77.18 -16.22
N ILE A 4 39.44 78.29 -15.70
CA ILE A 4 40.80 78.80 -15.99
C ILE A 4 41.86 77.81 -15.51
N GLN A 5 41.69 77.21 -14.32
CA GLN A 5 42.59 76.17 -13.81
C GLN A 5 42.56 74.87 -14.67
N GLN A 6 41.40 74.52 -15.24
CA GLN A 6 41.27 73.35 -16.11
C GLN A 6 41.79 73.61 -17.53
N VAL A 7 41.65 74.84 -18.04
CA VAL A 7 42.35 75.29 -19.26
C VAL A 7 43.85 75.21 -19.03
N GLY A 8 44.36 75.75 -17.91
CA GLY A 8 45.77 75.68 -17.54
C GLY A 8 46.28 74.23 -17.42
N TYR A 9 45.49 73.32 -16.86
CA TYR A 9 45.84 71.90 -16.78
C TYR A 9 45.91 71.23 -18.17
N LEU A 10 44.98 71.53 -19.08
CA LEU A 10 45.00 71.03 -20.46
C LEU A 10 46.13 71.64 -21.32
N MET A 11 46.58 72.85 -20.96
CA MET A 11 47.74 73.50 -21.58
C MET A 11 49.07 73.05 -20.97
N ARG A 12 49.08 72.48 -19.76
CA ARG A 12 50.27 71.89 -19.13
C ARG A 12 50.73 70.57 -19.77
N ASP A 13 49.86 69.88 -20.50
CA ASP A 13 50.26 68.74 -21.33
C ASP A 13 50.43 69.14 -22.81
N GLN A 14 50.27 70.43 -23.16
CA GLN A 14 50.48 70.85 -24.55
C GLN A 14 51.93 70.77 -24.97
N HIS A 15 52.90 70.86 -24.06
CA HIS A 15 54.32 70.67 -24.39
C HIS A 15 54.58 69.22 -24.79
N LYS A 16 54.04 68.24 -24.04
CA LYS A 16 54.17 66.81 -24.39
C LYS A 16 53.39 66.43 -25.64
N ILE A 17 52.24 67.05 -25.86
CA ILE A 17 51.47 66.90 -27.11
C ILE A 17 52.21 67.59 -28.25
N MET A 18 52.79 68.77 -28.04
CA MET A 18 53.68 69.43 -29.01
C MET A 18 54.86 68.53 -29.30
N ASP A 19 55.57 67.98 -28.32
CA ASP A 19 56.72 67.10 -28.54
C ASP A 19 56.32 65.82 -29.30
N SER A 20 55.17 65.22 -28.98
CA SER A 20 54.65 64.05 -29.72
C SER A 20 54.18 64.36 -31.14
N VAL A 21 53.76 65.60 -31.42
CA VAL A 21 53.26 66.05 -32.74
C VAL A 21 54.37 66.72 -33.57
N MET A 22 55.32 67.36 -32.90
CA MET A 22 56.56 67.93 -33.45
C MET A 22 57.61 66.85 -33.72
N GLY A 23 57.36 65.60 -33.27
CA GLY A 23 58.23 64.46 -33.57
C GLY A 23 59.64 64.63 -33.01
N LEU A 24 59.79 65.28 -31.85
CA LEU A 24 61.06 65.31 -31.11
C LEU A 24 61.21 64.04 -30.25
N GLN A 25 60.82 62.90 -30.80
CA GLN A 25 61.37 61.63 -30.36
C GLN A 25 62.54 61.36 -31.30
N ASP A 26 63.74 61.47 -30.75
CA ASP A 26 64.96 60.95 -31.35
C ASP A 26 64.74 59.49 -31.72
N ASP A 27 64.40 59.21 -32.97
CA ASP A 27 64.46 57.88 -33.54
C ASP A 27 64.73 58.00 -35.05
N GLU A 28 65.98 57.72 -35.39
CA GLU A 28 66.46 57.35 -36.72
C GLU A 28 65.68 56.13 -37.24
N THR A 29 64.44 56.28 -37.69
CA THR A 29 63.81 55.34 -38.63
C THR A 29 62.53 55.91 -39.21
N THR A 30 62.71 56.65 -40.30
CA THR A 30 61.82 56.79 -41.46
C THR A 30 60.55 55.90 -41.48
N LYS A 31 59.38 56.54 -41.29
CA LYS A 31 58.18 56.25 -42.11
C LYS A 31 57.50 57.58 -42.50
N THR A 32 57.74 57.94 -43.75
CA THR A 32 57.20 59.10 -44.47
C THR A 32 55.67 59.03 -44.56
N GLY A 33 54.96 59.95 -43.89
CA GLY A 33 53.52 60.08 -44.12
C GLY A 33 52.75 61.16 -43.34
N GLU A 34 53.10 61.47 -42.09
CA GLU A 34 52.18 62.25 -41.22
C GLU A 34 52.73 63.56 -40.64
N GLY A 35 53.92 64.02 -41.03
CA GLY A 35 54.54 65.26 -40.51
C GLY A 35 54.05 66.58 -41.12
N VAL A 36 53.16 66.58 -42.11
CA VAL A 36 52.92 67.77 -42.98
C VAL A 36 51.90 68.77 -42.42
N ARG A 37 51.20 68.48 -41.31
CA ARG A 37 50.08 69.34 -40.89
C ARG A 37 50.43 70.49 -39.96
N GLN A 38 51.55 70.45 -39.23
CA GLN A 38 51.81 71.45 -38.19
C GLN A 38 52.52 72.71 -38.70
N GLY A 39 53.45 72.57 -39.66
CA GLY A 39 54.13 73.72 -40.27
C GLY A 39 53.17 74.70 -40.95
N ARG A 40 52.03 74.22 -41.48
CA ARG A 40 51.04 75.08 -42.15
C ARG A 40 50.36 76.08 -41.23
N PHE A 41 50.07 75.74 -39.98
CA PHE A 41 49.32 76.65 -39.11
C PHE A 41 50.19 77.73 -38.49
N VAL A 42 51.43 77.39 -38.12
CA VAL A 42 52.42 78.39 -37.64
C VAL A 42 52.79 79.33 -38.78
N LEU A 43 53.05 78.80 -39.98
CA LEU A 43 53.28 79.62 -41.17
C LEU A 43 52.05 80.47 -41.57
N MET A 44 50.83 79.99 -41.30
CA MET A 44 49.62 80.75 -41.60
C MET A 44 49.40 81.88 -40.59
N THR A 45 49.66 81.66 -39.30
CA THR A 45 49.57 82.73 -38.30
C THR A 45 50.61 83.81 -38.56
N ASP A 46 51.85 83.41 -38.83
CA ASP A 46 52.94 84.35 -39.10
C ASP A 46 52.64 85.15 -40.38
N ARG A 47 52.15 84.50 -41.43
CA ARG A 47 51.69 85.19 -42.65
C ARG A 47 50.50 86.12 -42.43
N LEU A 48 49.56 85.75 -41.56
CA LEU A 48 48.41 86.60 -41.24
C LEU A 48 48.86 87.85 -40.46
N PHE A 49 49.83 87.72 -39.56
CA PHE A 49 50.43 88.85 -38.86
C PHE A 49 51.26 89.73 -39.81
N ASP A 50 52.09 89.13 -40.67
CA ASP A 50 52.82 89.87 -41.72
C ASP A 50 51.88 90.65 -42.65
N MET A 51 50.73 90.07 -43.00
CA MET A 51 49.70 90.73 -43.79
C MET A 51 48.99 91.85 -43.00
N ALA A 52 48.72 91.64 -41.72
CA ALA A 52 48.07 92.62 -40.87
C ALA A 52 48.98 93.82 -40.57
N ASP A 53 50.29 93.60 -40.41
CA ASP A 53 51.28 94.66 -40.18
C ASP A 53 51.57 95.50 -41.43
N ARG A 54 51.29 94.96 -42.63
CA ARG A 54 51.39 95.69 -43.90
C ARG A 54 50.10 96.43 -44.29
N ALA A 55 49.00 96.23 -43.56
CA ALA A 55 47.75 96.91 -43.83
C ALA A 55 47.83 98.39 -43.40
N PRO A 56 47.14 99.33 -44.08
CA PRO A 56 47.23 100.77 -43.81
C PRO A 56 46.55 101.23 -42.50
N HIS A 57 46.15 100.28 -41.66
CA HIS A 57 45.41 100.54 -40.43
C HIS A 57 46.20 99.98 -39.25
N ASP A 58 46.77 100.86 -38.42
CA ASP A 58 47.64 100.52 -37.29
C ASP A 58 47.01 99.58 -36.24
N HIS A 59 45.70 99.35 -36.30
CA HIS A 59 44.99 98.46 -35.39
C HIS A 59 44.74 97.04 -35.95
N CYS A 60 45.16 96.75 -37.19
CA CYS A 60 44.83 95.49 -37.86
C CYS A 60 45.46 94.26 -37.17
N SER A 61 46.73 94.35 -36.76
CA SER A 61 47.41 93.26 -36.03
C SER A 61 46.85 93.04 -34.62
N PHE A 62 46.39 94.11 -33.96
CA PHE A 62 45.66 94.01 -32.69
C PHE A 62 44.32 93.28 -32.86
N VAL A 63 43.53 93.65 -33.87
CA VAL A 63 42.25 92.96 -34.16
C VAL A 63 42.48 91.49 -34.51
N LEU A 64 43.51 91.17 -35.31
CA LEU A 64 43.88 89.80 -35.62
C LEU A 64 44.29 89.00 -34.37
N ALA A 65 45.09 89.58 -33.48
CA ALA A 65 45.48 88.96 -32.22
C ALA A 65 44.25 88.64 -31.34
N VAL A 66 43.29 89.57 -31.26
CA VAL A 66 42.03 89.37 -30.53
C VAL A 66 41.18 88.25 -31.17
N VAL A 67 41.07 88.20 -32.50
CA VAL A 67 40.35 87.13 -33.21
C VAL A 67 41.01 85.77 -32.97
N MET A 68 42.33 85.68 -33.11
CA MET A 68 43.10 84.45 -32.84
C MET A 68 42.94 83.99 -31.40
N PHE A 69 43.00 84.91 -30.44
CA PHE A 69 42.77 84.63 -29.03
C PHE A 69 41.35 84.09 -28.77
N HIS A 70 40.32 84.69 -29.39
CA HIS A 70 38.95 84.18 -29.30
C HIS A 70 38.78 82.79 -29.93
N MET A 71 39.43 82.52 -31.06
CA MET A 71 39.42 81.20 -31.70
C MET A 71 40.03 80.14 -30.78
N ILE A 72 41.18 80.44 -30.18
CA ILE A 72 41.87 79.55 -29.23
C ILE A 72 41.00 79.31 -27.99
N ILE A 73 40.40 80.36 -27.41
CA ILE A 73 39.49 80.22 -26.27
C ILE A 73 38.28 79.36 -26.62
N ARG A 74 37.64 79.58 -27.78
CA ARG A 74 36.50 78.77 -28.24
C ARG A 74 36.90 77.30 -28.42
N ALA A 75 38.06 77.03 -29.03
CA ALA A 75 38.58 75.68 -29.21
C ALA A 75 38.87 74.99 -27.86
N LEU A 76 39.48 75.71 -26.91
CA LEU A 76 39.76 75.20 -25.56
C LEU A 76 38.47 74.95 -24.76
N ALA A 77 37.50 75.86 -24.86
CA ALA A 77 36.19 75.69 -24.23
C ALA A 77 35.43 74.48 -24.81
N LEU A 78 35.46 74.28 -26.13
CA LEU A 78 34.90 73.10 -26.79
C LEU A 78 35.60 71.82 -26.32
N ARG A 79 36.95 71.80 -26.27
CA ARG A 79 37.72 70.64 -25.78
C ARG A 79 37.36 70.30 -24.34
N LEU A 80 37.22 71.31 -23.46
CA LEU A 80 36.78 71.13 -22.08
C LEU A 80 35.36 70.56 -21.99
N LEU A 81 34.44 71.06 -22.81
CA LEU A 81 33.06 70.58 -22.87
C LEU A 81 33.02 69.10 -23.29
N TYR A 82 33.70 68.75 -24.38
CA TYR A 82 33.79 67.35 -24.85
C TYR A 82 34.47 66.44 -23.84
N HIS A 83 35.55 66.89 -23.18
CA HIS A 83 36.22 66.11 -22.15
C HIS A 83 35.31 65.85 -20.93
N ARG A 84 34.57 66.86 -20.47
CA ARG A 84 33.60 66.70 -19.38
C ARG A 84 32.44 65.79 -19.77
N ALA A 85 31.93 65.92 -20.99
CA ALA A 85 30.89 65.03 -21.52
C ALA A 85 31.38 63.58 -21.56
N ALA A 86 32.60 63.34 -22.07
CA ALA A 86 33.24 62.03 -22.10
C ALA A 86 33.42 61.44 -20.69
N ILE A 87 33.92 62.22 -19.72
CA ILE A 87 34.03 61.78 -18.32
C ILE A 87 32.66 61.39 -17.75
N SER A 88 31.62 62.19 -18.03
CA SER A 88 30.27 61.96 -17.53
C SER A 88 29.68 60.66 -18.11
N LEU A 89 29.89 60.42 -19.40
CA LEU A 89 29.52 59.17 -20.08
C LEU A 89 30.29 57.97 -19.50
N GLN A 90 31.61 58.09 -19.33
CA GLN A 90 32.45 57.03 -18.76
C GLN A 90 32.06 56.70 -17.32
N LYS A 91 31.79 57.71 -16.49
CA LYS A 91 31.30 57.51 -15.11
C LYS A 91 29.96 56.79 -15.12
N ARG A 92 29.01 57.20 -15.96
CA ARG A 92 27.70 56.55 -16.09
C ARG A 92 27.83 55.10 -16.55
N TYR A 93 28.66 54.83 -17.56
CA TYR A 93 28.92 53.48 -18.05
C TYR A 93 29.52 52.58 -16.97
N ARG A 94 30.57 53.04 -16.26
CA ARG A 94 31.19 52.28 -15.16
C ARG A 94 30.20 51.97 -14.05
N TYR A 95 29.37 52.94 -13.68
CA TYR A 95 28.30 52.73 -12.69
C TYR A 95 27.29 51.67 -13.15
N LEU A 96 26.76 51.79 -14.37
CA LEU A 96 25.81 50.81 -14.93
C LEU A 96 26.42 49.41 -15.03
N LYS A 97 27.68 49.31 -15.45
CA LYS A 97 28.42 48.05 -15.52
C LYS A 97 28.57 47.40 -14.14
N LYS A 98 28.95 48.17 -13.11
CA LYS A 98 29.05 47.68 -11.72
C LYS A 98 27.68 47.28 -11.15
N LYS A 99 26.64 48.10 -11.37
CA LYS A 99 25.27 47.82 -10.93
C LYS A 99 24.73 46.54 -11.57
N LYS A 100 24.92 46.34 -12.88
CA LYS A 100 24.52 45.10 -13.58
C LYS A 100 25.25 43.88 -13.03
N LYS A 101 26.57 43.96 -12.78
CA LYS A 101 27.33 42.88 -12.14
C LYS A 101 26.79 42.55 -10.74
N SER A 102 26.50 43.55 -9.92
CA SER A 102 25.94 43.36 -8.58
C SER A 102 24.55 42.72 -8.61
N LEU A 103 23.66 43.16 -9.51
CA LEU A 103 22.34 42.57 -9.69
C LEU A 103 22.42 41.13 -10.17
N ASN A 104 23.29 40.85 -11.15
CA ASN A 104 23.51 39.51 -11.67
C ASN A 104 24.11 38.56 -10.62
N ALA A 105 24.88 39.07 -9.65
CA ALA A 105 25.40 38.26 -8.56
C ALA A 105 24.34 37.96 -7.48
N VAL A 106 23.48 38.93 -7.15
CA VAL A 106 22.49 38.81 -6.08
C VAL A 106 21.23 38.07 -6.53
N ALA A 107 20.79 38.23 -7.79
CA ALA A 107 19.55 37.63 -8.29
C ALA A 107 19.53 36.09 -8.20
N PRO A 108 20.59 35.34 -8.56
CA PRO A 108 20.64 33.89 -8.36
C PRO A 108 20.53 33.48 -6.89
N ALA A 109 21.19 34.21 -5.98
CA ALA A 109 21.14 33.92 -4.55
C ALA A 109 19.72 34.09 -3.99
N ILE A 110 19.04 35.19 -4.34
CA ILE A 110 17.63 35.41 -3.96
C ILE A 110 16.73 34.31 -4.53
N CYS A 111 16.96 33.91 -5.78
CA CYS A 111 16.22 32.84 -6.44
C CYS A 111 16.34 31.51 -5.68
N ILE A 112 17.58 31.10 -5.37
CA ILE A 112 17.87 29.88 -4.59
C ILE A 112 17.22 29.95 -3.20
N GLN A 113 17.35 31.08 -2.49
CA GLN A 113 16.76 31.25 -1.17
C GLN A 113 15.23 31.15 -1.20
N ARG A 114 14.59 31.73 -2.22
CA ARG A 114 13.13 31.64 -2.41
C ARG A 114 12.69 30.20 -2.67
N PHE A 115 13.38 29.49 -3.55
CA PHE A 115 13.11 28.07 -3.83
C PHE A 115 13.29 27.21 -2.58
N TRP A 116 14.38 27.42 -1.82
CA TRP A 116 14.64 26.69 -0.59
C TRP A 116 13.55 26.87 0.46
N ARG A 117 13.10 28.11 0.70
CA ARG A 117 12.01 28.40 1.64
C ARG A 117 10.71 27.71 1.21
N GLY A 118 10.39 27.75 -0.08
CA GLY A 118 9.22 27.07 -0.65
C GLY A 118 9.30 25.55 -0.51
N LEU A 119 10.47 24.96 -0.79
CA LEU A 119 10.72 23.53 -0.65
C LEU A 119 10.59 23.08 0.81
N ARG A 120 11.20 23.80 1.76
CA ARG A 120 11.12 23.50 3.19
C ARG A 120 9.68 23.48 3.70
N ALA A 121 8.89 24.49 3.35
CA ALA A 121 7.47 24.54 3.71
C ALA A 121 6.68 23.39 3.05
N GLY A 122 6.93 23.12 1.76
CA GLY A 122 6.28 22.01 1.05
C GLY A 122 6.56 20.64 1.67
N LEU A 123 7.81 20.39 2.09
CA LEU A 123 8.19 19.15 2.77
C LEU A 123 7.53 19.00 4.15
N GLN A 124 7.43 20.10 4.91
CA GLN A 124 6.75 20.08 6.21
C GLN A 124 5.27 19.75 6.07
N ILE A 125 4.57 20.37 5.12
CA ILE A 125 3.15 20.11 4.87
C ILE A 125 2.96 18.68 4.35
N ALA A 126 3.80 18.21 3.43
CA ALA A 126 3.74 16.83 2.94
C ALA A 126 3.92 15.80 4.07
N ARG A 127 4.81 16.06 5.04
CA ARG A 127 4.98 15.22 6.22
C ARG A 127 3.72 15.17 7.08
N MET A 128 3.08 16.32 7.31
CA MET A 128 1.85 16.40 8.09
C MET A 128 0.70 15.65 7.40
N GLU A 129 0.52 15.83 6.08
CA GLU A 129 -0.51 15.12 5.32
C GLU A 129 -0.31 13.60 5.33
N MET A 130 0.93 13.11 5.13
CA MET A 130 1.22 11.68 5.22
C MET A 130 0.93 11.12 6.63
N ALA A 131 1.20 11.90 7.68
CA ALA A 131 0.87 11.49 9.04
C ALA A 131 -0.64 11.38 9.25
N VAL A 132 -1.41 12.36 8.74
CA VAL A 132 -2.88 12.33 8.78
C VAL A 132 -3.43 11.13 8.02
N GLU A 133 -2.95 10.89 6.81
CA GLU A 133 -3.37 9.74 5.99
C GLU A 133 -3.11 8.41 6.72
N LYS A 134 -1.92 8.27 7.33
CA LYS A 134 -1.58 7.08 8.13
C LYS A 134 -2.50 6.91 9.32
N ILE A 135 -2.80 7.97 10.07
CA ILE A 135 -3.74 7.93 11.21
C ILE A 135 -5.13 7.51 10.74
N GLN A 136 -5.63 8.13 9.66
CA GLN A 136 -6.94 7.82 9.10
C GLN A 136 -7.03 6.37 8.62
N HIS A 137 -6.01 5.89 7.90
CA HIS A 137 -5.92 4.51 7.45
C HIS A 137 -5.92 3.54 8.63
N THR A 138 -5.06 3.75 9.64
CA THR A 138 -5.00 2.91 10.84
C THR A 138 -6.34 2.90 11.59
N TYR A 139 -7.00 4.06 11.73
CA TYR A 139 -8.31 4.13 12.37
C TYR A 139 -9.40 3.38 11.61
N ARG A 140 -9.45 3.51 10.28
CA ARG A 140 -10.40 2.77 9.43
C ARG A 140 -10.17 1.26 9.54
N ALA A 141 -8.92 0.81 9.47
CA ALA A 141 -8.55 -0.59 9.66
C ALA A 141 -8.94 -1.11 11.05
N HIS A 142 -8.69 -0.32 12.10
CA HIS A 142 -9.09 -0.66 13.47
C HIS A 142 -10.62 -0.82 13.60
N ARG A 143 -11.40 0.13 13.08
CA ARG A 143 -12.87 0.09 13.10
C ARG A 143 -13.41 -1.09 12.29
N TRP A 144 -12.78 -1.43 11.18
CA TRP A 144 -13.11 -2.62 10.40
C TRP A 144 -12.86 -3.90 11.20
N ASN A 145 -11.67 -4.05 11.77
CA ASN A 145 -11.28 -5.21 12.56
C ASN A 145 -12.20 -5.41 13.77
N GLN A 146 -12.60 -4.34 14.46
CA GLN A 146 -13.57 -4.44 15.54
C GLN A 146 -14.92 -4.99 15.08
N ARG A 147 -15.44 -4.51 13.94
CA ARG A 147 -16.72 -5.01 13.38
C ARG A 147 -16.61 -6.47 12.96
N ALA A 148 -15.52 -6.84 12.29
CA ALA A 148 -15.26 -8.21 11.87
C ALA A 148 -15.14 -9.16 13.08
N ALA A 149 -14.47 -8.72 14.16
CA ALA A 149 -14.35 -9.50 15.40
C ALA A 149 -15.72 -9.76 16.05
N LYS A 150 -16.57 -8.73 16.17
CA LYS A 150 -17.94 -8.88 16.70
C LYS A 150 -18.78 -9.84 15.86
N PHE A 151 -18.69 -9.73 14.53
CA PHE A 151 -19.41 -10.61 13.62
C PHE A 151 -18.93 -12.07 13.72
N LEU A 152 -17.61 -12.28 13.79
CA LEU A 152 -17.01 -13.60 13.97
C LEU A 152 -17.45 -14.24 15.29
N GLU A 153 -17.40 -13.49 16.40
CA GLU A 153 -17.83 -13.97 17.71
C GLU A 153 -19.32 -14.38 17.70
N ALA A 154 -20.19 -13.54 17.14
CA ALA A 154 -21.61 -13.83 16.99
C ALA A 154 -21.85 -15.11 16.17
N THR A 155 -21.13 -15.26 15.05
CA THR A 155 -21.23 -16.43 14.16
C THR A 155 -20.78 -17.70 14.87
N LEU A 156 -19.65 -17.68 15.57
CA LEU A 156 -19.14 -18.82 16.32
C LEU A 156 -20.07 -19.20 17.47
N ARG A 157 -20.68 -18.23 18.14
CA ARG A 157 -21.67 -18.46 19.20
C ARG A 157 -22.92 -19.13 18.64
N MET A 158 -23.44 -18.64 17.51
CA MET A 158 -24.58 -19.27 16.82
C MET A 158 -24.26 -20.72 16.42
N GLN A 159 -23.08 -20.96 15.82
CA GLN A 159 -22.64 -22.30 15.43
C GLN A 159 -22.54 -23.25 16.64
N ARG A 160 -21.98 -22.79 17.75
CA ARG A 160 -21.88 -23.58 18.99
C ARG A 160 -23.25 -23.97 19.53
N VAL A 161 -24.19 -23.03 19.58
CA VAL A 161 -25.57 -23.29 20.06
C VAL A 161 -26.28 -24.28 19.13
N TRP A 162 -26.14 -24.09 17.82
CA TRP A 162 -26.73 -24.96 16.79
C TRP A 162 -26.18 -26.39 16.85
N GLN A 163 -24.86 -26.57 16.94
CA GLN A 163 -24.27 -27.89 17.10
C GLN A 163 -24.75 -28.58 18.37
N GLY A 164 -24.84 -27.83 19.47
CA GLY A 164 -25.40 -28.34 20.73
C GLY A 164 -26.86 -28.77 20.60
N SER A 165 -27.70 -28.04 19.84
CA SER A 165 -29.11 -28.42 19.65
C SER A 165 -29.24 -29.68 18.80
N LEU A 166 -28.42 -29.83 17.74
CA LEU A 166 -28.37 -31.04 16.92
C LEU A 166 -27.98 -32.27 17.74
N ILE A 167 -26.94 -32.17 18.57
CA ILE A 167 -26.49 -33.29 19.43
C ILE A 167 -27.60 -33.67 20.42
N ARG A 168 -28.25 -32.69 21.06
CA ARG A 168 -29.37 -32.97 21.98
C ARG A 168 -30.55 -33.63 21.27
N LEU A 169 -30.90 -33.19 20.06
CA LEU A 169 -31.94 -33.82 19.26
C LEU A 169 -31.57 -35.26 18.90
N TRP A 170 -30.33 -35.50 18.52
CA TRP A 170 -29.83 -36.84 18.21
C TRP A 170 -29.90 -37.78 19.42
N ILE A 171 -29.46 -37.33 20.61
CA ILE A 171 -29.55 -38.10 21.86
C ILE A 171 -31.01 -38.42 22.20
N ARG A 172 -31.92 -37.44 22.09
CA ARG A 172 -33.36 -37.66 22.33
C ARG A 172 -33.94 -38.73 21.40
N ARG A 173 -33.59 -38.69 20.11
CA ARG A 173 -34.02 -39.70 19.13
C ARG A 173 -33.44 -41.08 19.45
N LEU A 174 -32.17 -41.16 19.83
CA LEU A 174 -31.54 -42.41 20.26
C LEU A 174 -32.20 -42.99 21.51
N HIS A 175 -32.46 -42.17 22.52
CA HIS A 175 -33.17 -42.59 23.73
C HIS A 175 -34.57 -43.09 23.42
N SER A 176 -35.35 -42.37 22.58
CA SER A 176 -36.67 -42.83 22.14
C SER A 176 -36.59 -44.20 21.45
N ALA A 177 -35.69 -44.36 20.49
CA ALA A 177 -35.51 -45.63 19.79
C ALA A 177 -35.05 -46.76 20.74
N ALA A 178 -34.17 -46.46 21.70
CA ALA A 178 -33.75 -47.42 22.71
C ALA A 178 -34.91 -47.85 23.61
N ILE A 179 -35.76 -46.91 24.05
CA ILE A 179 -36.97 -47.20 24.83
C ILE A 179 -37.91 -48.11 24.02
N ASP A 180 -38.14 -47.82 22.74
CA ASP A 180 -38.97 -48.65 21.88
C ASP A 180 -38.41 -50.07 21.75
N ILE A 181 -37.11 -50.20 21.46
CA ILE A 181 -36.44 -51.51 21.40
C ILE A 181 -36.58 -52.26 22.73
N GLN A 182 -36.33 -51.59 23.87
CA GLN A 182 -36.47 -52.20 25.19
C GLN A 182 -37.91 -52.64 25.47
N ARG A 183 -38.91 -51.84 25.09
CA ARG A 183 -40.33 -52.17 25.21
C ARG A 183 -40.67 -53.43 24.41
N TYR A 184 -40.26 -53.49 23.14
CA TYR A 184 -40.47 -54.66 22.30
C TYR A 184 -39.75 -55.89 22.83
N ALA A 185 -38.50 -55.75 23.26
CA ALA A 185 -37.70 -56.84 23.82
C ALA A 185 -38.34 -57.40 25.10
N ARG A 186 -38.74 -56.54 26.05
CA ARG A 186 -39.44 -56.95 27.27
C ARG A 186 -40.75 -57.67 26.95
N GLY A 187 -41.56 -57.13 26.03
CA GLY A 187 -42.81 -57.77 25.59
C GLY A 187 -42.57 -59.11 24.88
N LEU A 188 -41.46 -59.26 24.14
CA LEU A 188 -41.05 -60.54 23.55
C LEU A 188 -40.65 -61.55 24.63
N LEU A 189 -39.85 -61.15 25.61
CA LEU A 189 -39.43 -62.03 26.72
C LEU A 189 -40.62 -62.58 27.49
N VAL A 190 -41.65 -61.75 27.75
CA VAL A 190 -42.89 -62.19 28.39
C VAL A 190 -43.63 -63.21 27.51
N ARG A 191 -43.77 -62.94 26.21
CA ARG A 191 -44.42 -63.88 25.26
C ARG A 191 -43.69 -65.20 25.14
N VAL A 192 -42.36 -65.18 25.24
CA VAL A 192 -41.52 -66.39 25.20
C VAL A 192 -41.59 -67.17 26.52
N ALA A 193 -41.65 -66.48 27.65
CA ALA A 193 -41.80 -67.11 28.95
C ALA A 193 -43.20 -67.70 29.18
N LEU A 194 -44.25 -67.07 28.62
CA LEU A 194 -45.66 -67.44 28.77
C LEU A 194 -46.28 -67.96 27.46
N ASP A 195 -45.49 -68.70 26.69
CA ASP A 195 -46.03 -69.50 25.60
C ASP A 195 -46.83 -70.69 26.17
N ARG A 196 -47.26 -71.61 25.30
CA ARG A 196 -48.07 -72.76 25.72
C ARG A 196 -47.40 -73.58 26.83
N PHE A 197 -46.13 -73.94 26.66
CA PHE A 197 -45.38 -74.76 27.60
C PHE A 197 -45.05 -74.00 28.90
N GLY A 198 -44.69 -72.72 28.80
CA GLY A 198 -44.49 -71.86 29.95
C GLY A 198 -45.76 -71.72 30.81
N ARG A 199 -46.93 -71.59 30.18
CA ARG A 199 -48.22 -71.57 30.90
C ARG A 199 -48.53 -72.90 31.58
N GLU A 200 -48.18 -74.03 30.96
CA GLU A 200 -48.32 -75.34 31.60
C GLU A 200 -47.40 -75.50 32.82
N LEU A 201 -46.15 -75.04 32.73
CA LEU A 201 -45.22 -74.99 33.88
C LEU A 201 -45.78 -74.13 35.03
N LEU A 202 -46.35 -72.97 34.69
CA LEU A 202 -46.97 -72.09 35.68
C LEU A 202 -48.20 -72.74 36.32
N LYS A 203 -49.09 -73.38 35.53
CA LYS A 203 -50.26 -74.11 36.03
C LYS A 203 -49.86 -75.24 36.98
N LYS A 204 -48.82 -76.02 36.65
CA LYS A 204 -48.29 -77.07 37.52
C LYS A 204 -47.78 -76.48 38.85
N SER A 205 -46.99 -75.42 38.78
CA SER A 205 -46.45 -74.75 39.98
C SER A 205 -47.57 -74.15 40.84
N GLN A 206 -48.61 -73.57 40.23
CA GLN A 206 -49.78 -73.04 40.93
C GLN A 206 -50.57 -74.16 41.61
N ALA A 207 -50.71 -75.32 40.96
CA ALA A 207 -51.36 -76.49 41.57
C ALA A 207 -50.58 -76.99 42.80
N GLU A 208 -49.25 -77.02 42.74
CA GLU A 208 -48.38 -77.35 43.89
C GLU A 208 -48.57 -76.35 45.05
N ILE A 209 -48.59 -75.05 44.75
CA ILE A 209 -48.82 -73.99 45.76
C ILE A 209 -50.23 -74.10 46.36
N ASN A 210 -51.25 -74.34 45.54
CA ASN A 210 -52.63 -74.51 46.01
C ASN A 210 -52.76 -75.76 46.89
N ALA A 211 -52.08 -76.86 46.54
CA ALA A 211 -52.05 -78.07 47.36
C ALA A 211 -51.38 -77.83 48.72
N LEU A 212 -50.28 -77.07 48.75
CA LEU A 212 -49.64 -76.65 50.00
C LEU A 212 -50.57 -75.75 50.84
N SER A 213 -51.29 -74.82 50.19
CA SER A 213 -52.25 -73.93 50.85
C SER A 213 -53.40 -74.69 51.52
N ARG A 214 -53.88 -75.77 50.90
CA ARG A 214 -54.89 -76.65 51.51
C ARG A 214 -54.39 -77.35 52.77
N ARG A 215 -53.09 -77.62 52.87
CA ARG A 215 -52.44 -78.23 54.04
C ARG A 215 -51.94 -77.21 55.06
N ARG A 216 -52.33 -75.93 54.94
CA ARG A 216 -51.82 -74.87 55.81
C ARG A 216 -52.10 -75.11 57.30
N SER A 217 -53.22 -75.74 57.64
CA SER A 217 -53.59 -76.07 59.02
C SER A 217 -52.77 -77.22 59.63
N GLU A 218 -52.13 -78.05 58.79
CA GLU A 218 -51.38 -79.24 59.21
C GLU A 218 -49.91 -78.94 59.51
N ILE A 219 -49.42 -77.76 59.13
CA ILE A 219 -48.00 -77.41 59.08
C ILE A 219 -47.77 -76.15 59.91
N SER A 220 -46.61 -76.03 60.57
CA SER A 220 -46.26 -74.78 61.27
C SER A 220 -46.20 -73.60 60.28
N GLU A 221 -46.58 -72.41 60.73
CA GLU A 221 -46.64 -71.23 59.86
C GLU A 221 -45.27 -70.92 59.23
N SER A 222 -44.19 -71.04 60.00
CA SER A 222 -42.83 -70.83 59.51
C SER A 222 -42.46 -71.80 58.38
N GLU A 223 -42.81 -73.08 58.52
CA GLU A 223 -42.54 -74.10 57.53
C GLU A 223 -43.41 -73.93 56.28
N PHE A 224 -44.68 -73.53 56.44
CA PHE A 224 -45.55 -73.18 55.33
C PHE A 224 -44.92 -72.07 54.47
N TRP A 225 -44.48 -70.97 55.08
CA TRP A 225 -43.85 -69.87 54.36
C TRP A 225 -42.54 -70.29 53.68
N ALA A 226 -41.70 -71.09 54.36
CA ALA A 226 -40.47 -71.61 53.77
C ALA A 226 -40.74 -72.49 52.54
N ARG A 227 -41.73 -73.39 52.63
CA ARG A 227 -42.14 -74.26 51.51
C ARG A 227 -42.76 -73.46 50.37
N ALA A 228 -43.62 -72.49 50.66
CA ALA A 228 -44.23 -71.62 49.66
C ALA A 228 -43.18 -70.78 48.92
N ALA A 229 -42.21 -70.22 49.65
CA ALA A 229 -41.08 -69.48 49.07
C ALA A 229 -40.20 -70.38 48.19
N SER A 230 -39.92 -71.62 48.63
CA SER A 230 -39.17 -72.61 47.86
C SER A 230 -39.88 -72.99 46.55
N LEU A 231 -41.20 -73.27 46.61
CA LEU A 231 -42.02 -73.56 45.43
C LEU A 231 -42.08 -72.37 44.46
N ALA A 232 -42.25 -71.15 44.98
CA ALA A 232 -42.22 -69.93 44.18
C ALA A 232 -40.84 -69.72 43.52
N GLY A 233 -39.75 -69.97 44.25
CA GLY A 233 -38.39 -69.93 43.74
C GLY A 233 -38.15 -70.96 42.62
N LYS A 234 -38.58 -72.21 42.83
CA LYS A 234 -38.52 -73.30 41.84
C LYS A 234 -39.28 -72.94 40.57
N CYS A 235 -40.49 -72.38 40.69
CA CYS A 235 -41.28 -71.89 39.57
C CYS A 235 -40.54 -70.80 38.77
N ARG A 236 -40.00 -69.78 39.46
CA ARG A 236 -39.22 -68.70 38.83
C ARG A 236 -38.00 -69.22 38.07
N ILE A 237 -37.25 -70.15 38.67
CA ILE A 237 -36.07 -70.76 38.04
C ILE A 237 -36.46 -71.56 36.80
N ASN A 238 -37.51 -72.39 36.88
CA ASN A 238 -37.98 -73.19 35.76
C ASN A 238 -38.48 -72.32 34.61
N LEU A 239 -39.25 -71.26 34.90
CA LEU A 239 -39.68 -70.28 33.90
C LEU A 239 -38.51 -69.50 33.30
N SER A 240 -37.49 -69.15 34.09
CA SER A 240 -36.27 -68.52 33.55
C SER A 240 -35.53 -69.46 32.60
N LYS A 241 -35.27 -70.71 33.01
CA LYS A 241 -34.62 -71.72 32.16
C LYS A 241 -35.38 -71.96 30.86
N HIS A 242 -36.71 -72.04 30.94
CA HIS A 242 -37.58 -72.17 29.78
C HIS A 242 -37.49 -70.95 28.85
N ARG A 243 -37.57 -69.74 29.41
CA ARG A 243 -37.41 -68.48 28.67
C ARG A 243 -36.06 -68.43 27.95
N ASP A 244 -34.97 -68.72 28.65
CA ASP A 244 -33.62 -68.61 28.12
C ASP A 244 -33.41 -69.61 26.96
N ARG A 245 -33.87 -70.86 27.11
CA ARG A 245 -33.88 -71.85 26.02
C ARG A 245 -34.63 -71.36 24.78
N ASN A 246 -35.83 -70.81 24.96
CA ASN A 246 -36.63 -70.35 23.83
C ASN A 246 -36.08 -69.06 23.19
N VAL A 247 -35.48 -68.18 23.98
CA VAL A 247 -34.73 -67.02 23.46
C VAL A 247 -33.57 -67.49 22.61
N ASP A 248 -32.79 -68.46 23.09
CA ASP A 248 -31.66 -69.03 22.34
C ASP A 248 -32.12 -69.73 21.06
N LEU A 249 -33.22 -70.49 21.09
CA LEU A 249 -33.79 -71.09 19.88
C LEU A 249 -34.18 -70.04 18.84
N ARG A 250 -34.83 -68.94 19.27
CA ARG A 250 -35.19 -67.82 18.38
C ARG A 250 -33.97 -67.05 17.89
N ARG A 251 -32.97 -66.84 18.74
CA ARG A 251 -31.70 -66.20 18.38
C ARG A 251 -30.97 -67.04 17.34
N ASN A 252 -30.89 -68.35 17.55
CA ASN A 252 -30.28 -69.29 16.63
C ASN A 252 -31.04 -69.28 15.30
N ALA A 253 -32.37 -69.39 15.30
CA ALA A 253 -33.21 -69.29 14.10
C ALA A 253 -33.00 -67.97 13.34
N ALA A 254 -32.90 -66.84 14.05
CA ALA A 254 -32.62 -65.54 13.44
C ALA A 254 -31.20 -65.46 12.84
N SER A 255 -30.23 -66.18 13.42
CA SER A 255 -28.85 -66.22 12.94
C SER A 255 -28.65 -67.20 11.76
N THR A 256 -29.43 -68.27 11.67
CA THR A 256 -29.37 -69.25 10.57
C THR A 256 -30.11 -68.78 9.31
N LEU A 257 -31.02 -67.81 9.40
CA LEU A 257 -31.86 -67.33 8.30
C LEU A 257 -31.27 -66.20 7.43
N LYS A 258 -29.96 -66.21 7.16
CA LYS A 258 -29.45 -65.51 5.97
C LYS A 258 -28.61 -66.46 5.13
N SER A 259 -29.26 -67.04 4.12
CA SER A 259 -28.58 -67.71 3.02
C SER A 259 -27.47 -66.80 2.47
N LYS A 260 -26.41 -67.38 1.92
CA LYS A 260 -25.32 -66.63 1.28
C LYS A 260 -25.87 -65.56 0.32
N GLN A 261 -26.95 -65.89 -0.38
CA GLN A 261 -27.70 -65.04 -1.31
C GLN A 261 -28.44 -63.88 -0.62
N ALA A 262 -29.07 -64.12 0.54
CA ALA A 262 -29.68 -63.05 1.34
C ALA A 262 -28.62 -62.07 1.90
N ARG A 263 -27.42 -62.56 2.27
CA ARG A 263 -26.31 -61.68 2.69
C ARG A 263 -25.77 -60.86 1.52
N ILE A 264 -25.67 -61.46 0.33
CA ILE A 264 -25.27 -60.76 -0.89
C ILE A 264 -26.30 -59.69 -1.28
N LEU A 265 -27.59 -60.02 -1.25
CA LEU A 265 -28.68 -59.07 -1.53
C LEU A 265 -28.74 -57.92 -0.51
N ASP A 266 -28.51 -58.21 0.77
CA ASP A 266 -28.46 -57.20 1.83
C ASP A 266 -27.21 -56.30 1.67
N LYS A 267 -26.06 -56.87 1.29
CA LYS A 267 -24.85 -56.13 0.92
C LYS A 267 -25.09 -55.26 -0.32
N GLN A 268 -25.75 -55.78 -1.34
CA GLN A 268 -26.11 -55.04 -2.56
C GLN A 268 -27.13 -53.93 -2.29
N LYS A 269 -28.16 -54.16 -1.45
CA LYS A 269 -29.11 -53.13 -1.01
C LYS A 269 -28.40 -52.03 -0.24
N LYS A 270 -27.51 -52.39 0.68
CA LYS A 270 -26.67 -51.44 1.42
C LYS A 270 -25.80 -50.60 0.46
N ILE A 271 -25.13 -51.23 -0.50
CA ILE A 271 -24.31 -50.52 -1.51
C ILE A 271 -25.17 -49.62 -2.41
N LYS A 272 -26.40 -50.03 -2.77
CA LYS A 272 -27.34 -49.22 -3.58
C LYS A 272 -27.82 -47.96 -2.85
N MET A 273 -27.94 -47.99 -1.52
CA MET A 273 -28.35 -46.80 -0.76
C MET A 273 -27.17 -45.86 -0.45
N LYS A 274 -26.51 -45.36 -1.50
CA LYS A 274 -25.51 -44.28 -1.42
C LYS A 274 -26.12 -43.08 -0.68
N GLY A 275 -25.52 -42.69 0.44
CA GLY A 275 -25.96 -41.57 1.29
C GLY A 275 -26.68 -41.99 2.59
N SER A 276 -27.15 -43.23 2.72
CA SER A 276 -27.81 -43.73 3.95
C SER A 276 -26.92 -44.63 4.82
N LEU A 277 -25.88 -45.23 4.23
CA LEU A 277 -24.89 -45.99 4.98
C LEU A 277 -24.03 -45.02 5.78
N GLN A 278 -24.15 -45.07 7.10
CA GLN A 278 -23.20 -44.39 7.97
C GLN A 278 -21.79 -44.88 7.61
N PRO A 279 -20.85 -43.96 7.33
CA PRO A 279 -19.50 -44.35 7.01
C PRO A 279 -18.89 -45.14 8.17
N VAL A 280 -17.97 -46.06 7.86
CA VAL A 280 -17.41 -46.98 8.85
C VAL A 280 -16.72 -46.17 9.95
N ARG A 281 -17.28 -46.26 11.16
CA ARG A 281 -16.69 -45.66 12.35
C ARG A 281 -15.56 -46.56 12.83
N ARG A 282 -14.42 -45.97 13.22
CA ARG A 282 -13.33 -46.72 13.87
C ARG A 282 -13.67 -47.03 15.33
N SER A 283 -14.54 -46.23 15.92
CA SER A 283 -15.02 -46.37 17.29
C SER A 283 -16.51 -46.05 17.35
N ILE A 284 -17.23 -46.68 18.30
CA ILE A 284 -18.65 -46.42 18.54
C ILE A 284 -18.89 -44.95 18.96
N PHE A 285 -17.89 -44.32 19.58
CA PHE A 285 -17.95 -42.94 20.06
C PHE A 285 -17.55 -41.89 19.02
N GLU A 286 -17.18 -42.30 17.82
CA GLU A 286 -16.74 -41.37 16.79
C GLU A 286 -17.93 -40.58 16.24
N ASP A 287 -17.89 -39.25 16.35
CA ASP A 287 -18.96 -38.39 15.84
C ASP A 287 -19.09 -38.52 14.31
N PHE A 288 -20.33 -38.55 13.81
CA PHE A 288 -20.65 -38.69 12.39
C PHE A 288 -19.94 -37.62 11.54
N CYS A 289 -19.80 -36.40 12.07
CA CYS A 289 -19.09 -35.31 11.39
C CYS A 289 -17.60 -35.61 11.17
N ALA A 290 -16.95 -36.33 12.09
CA ALA A 290 -15.54 -36.74 11.95
C ALA A 290 -15.41 -37.90 10.94
N VAL A 291 -16.35 -38.84 10.99
CA VAL A 291 -16.37 -39.98 10.06
C VAL A 291 -16.65 -39.49 8.63
N ALA A 292 -17.64 -38.63 8.43
CA ALA A 292 -17.97 -38.03 7.13
C ALA A 292 -16.77 -37.28 6.52
N ARG A 293 -16.06 -36.47 7.33
CA ARG A 293 -14.83 -35.77 6.92
C ARG A 293 -13.77 -36.72 6.38
N ARG A 294 -13.53 -37.83 7.10
CA ARG A 294 -12.53 -38.83 6.70
C ARG A 294 -12.91 -39.54 5.40
N THR A 295 -14.19 -39.81 5.19
CA THR A 295 -14.69 -40.44 3.96
C THR A 295 -14.64 -39.48 2.77
N GLN A 296 -14.93 -38.20 2.97
CA GLN A 296 -14.82 -37.15 1.94
C GLN A 296 -13.36 -36.82 1.57
N LEU A 297 -12.43 -36.91 2.54
CA LEU A 297 -10.99 -36.71 2.31
C LEU A 297 -10.38 -37.72 1.34
N GLN A 298 -10.99 -38.89 1.16
CA GLN A 298 -10.48 -39.93 0.24
C GLN A 298 -10.90 -39.70 -1.23
N THR A 299 -11.87 -38.84 -1.52
CA THR A 299 -12.48 -38.74 -2.87
C THR A 299 -11.92 -37.64 -3.77
N LEU A 300 -11.02 -36.77 -3.31
CA LEU A 300 -10.47 -35.67 -4.13
C LEU A 300 -8.93 -35.70 -4.14
N PRO A 301 -8.28 -36.04 -5.28
CA PRO A 301 -6.83 -36.02 -5.36
C PRO A 301 -6.32 -34.57 -5.31
N GLY A 302 -5.81 -34.16 -4.15
CA GLY A 302 -5.17 -32.86 -3.96
C GLY A 302 -3.74 -32.87 -4.48
N ARG A 303 -3.41 -31.92 -5.37
CA ARG A 303 -2.07 -31.75 -5.98
C ARG A 303 -0.91 -31.45 -4.99
N PHE A 304 -1.18 -31.32 -3.68
CA PHE A 304 -0.19 -31.02 -2.63
C PHE A 304 -0.54 -31.65 -1.27
N GLY A 305 -1.14 -32.85 -1.23
CA GLY A 305 -1.28 -33.63 0.01
C GLY A 305 -2.25 -33.08 1.08
N VAL A 306 -2.79 -31.87 0.93
CA VAL A 306 -3.86 -31.34 1.79
C VAL A 306 -5.11 -31.10 0.93
N ALA A 307 -6.16 -31.89 1.16
CA ALA A 307 -7.43 -31.69 0.49
C ALA A 307 -7.96 -30.30 0.84
N ARG A 308 -8.31 -29.52 -0.19
CA ARG A 308 -8.93 -28.20 0.00
C ARG A 308 -10.34 -28.42 0.56
N SER A 309 -10.55 -27.99 1.80
CA SER A 309 -11.88 -28.01 2.43
C SER A 309 -12.87 -27.17 1.61
N GLU A 310 -14.08 -27.70 1.32
CA GLU A 310 -15.19 -26.94 0.72
C GLU A 310 -15.46 -25.64 1.50
N VAL A 311 -15.31 -25.66 2.83
CA VAL A 311 -15.47 -24.48 3.68
C VAL A 311 -14.42 -23.42 3.32
N LEU A 312 -13.17 -23.79 3.09
CA LEU A 312 -12.12 -22.85 2.67
C LEU A 312 -12.38 -22.29 1.27
N GLU A 313 -12.95 -23.10 0.38
CA GLU A 313 -13.32 -22.65 -0.96
C GLU A 313 -14.48 -21.66 -0.90
N GLU A 314 -15.47 -21.91 -0.05
CA GLU A 314 -16.61 -21.02 0.14
C GLU A 314 -16.21 -19.75 0.88
N VAL A 315 -15.30 -19.83 1.85
CA VAL A 315 -14.66 -18.66 2.46
C VAL A 315 -13.94 -17.82 1.41
N ARG A 316 -13.22 -18.42 0.45
CA ARG A 316 -12.60 -17.66 -0.66
C ARG A 316 -13.62 -17.09 -1.64
N LYS A 317 -14.73 -17.77 -1.92
CA LYS A 317 -15.81 -17.22 -2.75
C LYS A 317 -16.49 -16.06 -2.05
N CYS A 318 -16.80 -16.18 -0.75
CA CYS A 318 -17.28 -15.10 0.09
C CYS A 318 -16.28 -13.95 0.14
N HIS A 319 -14.97 -14.22 0.28
CA HIS A 319 -13.94 -13.17 0.27
C HIS A 319 -13.86 -12.46 -1.09
N ARG A 320 -13.96 -13.18 -2.21
CA ARG A 320 -14.02 -12.57 -3.55
C ARG A 320 -15.30 -11.78 -3.78
N ARG A 321 -16.45 -12.26 -3.33
CA ARG A 321 -17.72 -11.51 -3.37
C ARG A 321 -17.63 -10.28 -2.49
N LEU A 322 -17.12 -10.42 -1.27
CA LEU A 322 -16.89 -9.32 -0.35
C LEU A 322 -15.98 -8.28 -0.98
N ASN A 323 -14.85 -8.65 -1.57
CA ASN A 323 -13.96 -7.70 -2.24
C ASN A 323 -14.59 -7.03 -3.47
N ARG A 324 -15.59 -7.66 -4.11
CA ARG A 324 -16.38 -7.04 -5.20
C ARG A 324 -17.49 -6.11 -4.69
N THR A 325 -18.04 -6.39 -3.51
CA THR A 325 -19.13 -5.60 -2.89
C THR A 325 -18.62 -4.55 -1.91
N MET A 326 -17.39 -4.72 -1.42
CA MET A 326 -16.65 -3.67 -0.74
C MET A 326 -16.61 -2.52 -1.73
N PRO A 327 -16.93 -1.29 -1.29
CA PRO A 327 -16.55 -0.13 -2.07
C PRO A 327 -15.07 -0.35 -2.37
N ASN A 328 -14.68 -0.39 -3.64
CA ASN A 328 -13.28 -0.20 -3.96
C ASN A 328 -12.83 1.01 -3.11
N ASP A 329 -11.60 1.01 -2.60
CA ASP A 329 -11.03 2.22 -2.01
C ASP A 329 -10.94 3.40 -3.03
N ASP A 330 -11.61 3.28 -4.18
CA ASP A 330 -12.22 4.30 -5.03
C ASP A 330 -13.11 5.34 -4.32
N TYR A 331 -13.17 5.39 -2.99
CA TYR A 331 -13.33 6.69 -2.31
C TYR A 331 -12.21 7.68 -2.70
N ALA A 332 -11.09 7.18 -3.24
CA ALA A 332 -10.09 7.96 -3.97
C ALA A 332 -10.45 8.24 -5.45
N ALA A 333 -11.50 7.65 -6.01
CA ALA A 333 -11.93 7.84 -7.40
C ALA A 333 -13.15 8.76 -7.53
N ASP A 334 -13.92 8.99 -6.46
CA ASP A 334 -14.97 10.02 -6.45
C ASP A 334 -14.30 11.42 -6.56
N PRO A 335 -14.42 12.12 -7.71
CA PRO A 335 -13.68 13.36 -7.96
C PRO A 335 -14.02 14.46 -6.95
N LYS A 336 -15.18 14.35 -6.30
CA LYS A 336 -15.69 15.31 -5.32
C LYS A 336 -15.14 15.08 -3.90
N MET A 337 -14.64 13.88 -3.60
CA MET A 337 -14.07 13.52 -2.29
C MET A 337 -12.55 13.41 -2.26
N LYS A 338 -11.86 13.54 -3.41
CA LYS A 338 -10.43 13.88 -3.41
C LYS A 338 -10.28 15.24 -2.75
N THR A 339 -10.04 15.23 -1.44
CA THR A 339 -9.47 16.37 -0.74
C THR A 339 -8.24 16.74 -1.54
N SER A 340 -8.33 17.87 -2.25
CA SER A 340 -7.26 18.35 -3.12
C SER A 340 -6.01 18.45 -2.26
N VAL A 341 -5.09 17.50 -2.44
CA VAL A 341 -3.78 17.50 -1.78
C VAL A 341 -3.22 18.91 -1.90
N HIS A 342 -2.88 19.52 -0.78
CA HIS A 342 -2.54 20.93 -0.75
C HIS A 342 -1.41 21.19 -1.77
N ALA A 343 -1.49 22.28 -2.54
CA ALA A 343 -0.54 22.52 -3.64
C ALA A 343 0.93 22.51 -3.16
N ALA A 344 1.19 22.97 -1.93
CA ALA A 344 2.51 22.88 -1.31
C ALA A 344 2.94 21.45 -0.96
N ALA A 345 2.01 20.60 -0.52
CA ALA A 345 2.27 19.19 -0.28
C ALA A 345 2.57 18.45 -1.58
N LYS A 346 1.85 18.73 -2.68
CA LYS A 346 2.19 18.15 -4.00
C LYS A 346 3.64 18.44 -4.40
N ARG A 347 4.09 19.68 -4.18
CA ARG A 347 5.50 20.08 -4.43
C ARG A 347 6.48 19.33 -3.51
N GLY A 348 6.15 19.20 -2.22
CA GLY A 348 6.95 18.43 -1.26
C GLY A 348 7.03 16.94 -1.61
N GLN A 349 5.91 16.33 -1.98
CA GLN A 349 5.82 14.93 -2.43
C GLN A 349 6.62 14.72 -3.73
N ALA A 350 6.50 15.60 -4.71
CA ALA A 350 7.30 15.55 -5.92
C ALA A 350 8.81 15.62 -5.62
N ALA A 351 9.24 16.52 -4.72
CA ALA A 351 10.64 16.59 -4.29
C ALA A 351 11.12 15.31 -3.58
N MET A 352 10.29 14.72 -2.72
CA MET A 352 10.60 13.43 -2.08
C MET A 352 10.67 12.28 -3.09
N LEU A 353 9.81 12.27 -4.12
CA LEU A 353 9.84 11.28 -5.20
C LEU A 353 11.12 11.42 -6.03
N VAL A 354 11.50 12.65 -6.40
CA VAL A 354 12.77 12.91 -7.09
C VAL A 354 13.96 12.45 -6.25
N GLN A 355 13.96 12.71 -4.94
CA GLN A 355 15.03 12.24 -4.03
C GLN A 355 15.05 10.72 -3.87
N ARG A 356 13.89 10.06 -3.81
CA ARG A 356 13.82 8.59 -3.75
C ARG A 356 14.32 7.98 -5.06
N ASN A 357 13.92 8.55 -6.18
CA ASN A 357 14.35 8.10 -7.50
C ASN A 357 15.84 8.37 -7.73
N SER A 358 16.39 9.48 -7.22
CA SER A 358 17.84 9.77 -7.32
C SER A 358 18.68 8.84 -6.46
N LYS A 359 18.16 8.33 -5.33
CA LYS A 359 18.82 7.26 -4.56
C LYS A 359 18.75 5.90 -5.27
N ASN A 360 17.69 5.67 -6.04
CA ASN A 360 17.57 4.47 -6.87
C ASN A 360 18.39 4.57 -8.17
N TYR A 361 18.93 5.74 -8.52
CA TYR A 361 19.78 5.90 -9.70
C TYR A 361 21.10 5.12 -9.58
N GLU A 362 21.67 4.88 -8.40
CA GLU A 362 22.84 3.99 -8.28
C GLU A 362 22.49 2.51 -8.57
N ALA A 363 21.26 2.08 -8.27
CA ALA A 363 20.79 0.73 -8.57
C ALA A 363 20.37 0.56 -10.05
N VAL A 364 20.01 1.66 -10.72
CA VAL A 364 19.64 1.69 -12.15
C VAL A 364 20.84 2.01 -13.04
N ALA A 365 21.82 2.81 -12.58
CA ALA A 365 23.07 3.09 -13.30
C ALA A 365 23.93 1.83 -13.47
N ASN A 366 23.83 0.85 -12.56
CA ASN A 366 24.42 -0.47 -12.74
C ASN A 366 23.62 -1.40 -13.69
N LYS A 367 22.48 -0.94 -14.25
CA LYS A 367 21.66 -1.69 -15.22
C LYS A 367 21.40 -0.94 -16.53
N GLN A 368 21.76 0.34 -16.62
CA GLN A 368 21.72 1.11 -17.86
C GLN A 368 23.15 1.23 -18.38
N THR A 369 23.48 0.34 -19.32
CA THR A 369 24.32 0.71 -20.47
C THR A 369 24.07 2.17 -20.82
N LEU A 370 25.17 2.92 -20.91
CA LEU A 370 25.29 4.25 -21.49
C LEU A 370 24.15 4.58 -22.45
N LEU A 371 23.59 5.79 -22.31
CA LEU A 371 22.75 6.49 -23.30
C LEU A 371 22.89 5.82 -24.66
N ARG A 372 21.82 5.20 -25.18
CA ARG A 372 21.86 4.63 -26.54
C ARG A 372 22.32 5.76 -27.44
N ASP A 373 23.44 5.56 -28.13
CA ASP A 373 24.09 6.60 -28.94
C ASP A 373 23.11 7.29 -29.89
N ASP A 374 22.05 6.58 -30.31
CA ASP A 374 20.93 7.08 -31.11
C ASP A 374 20.20 8.29 -30.48
N GLU A 375 19.98 8.31 -29.17
CA GLU A 375 19.28 9.42 -28.48
C GLU A 375 20.20 10.65 -28.33
N LEU A 376 21.50 10.40 -28.16
CA LEU A 376 22.52 11.45 -28.11
C LEU A 376 22.73 12.07 -29.49
N GLU A 377 22.78 11.27 -30.55
CA GLU A 377 22.84 11.75 -31.93
C GLU A 377 21.59 12.58 -32.30
N LEU A 378 20.39 12.17 -31.87
CA LEU A 378 19.16 12.92 -32.15
C LEU A 378 19.18 14.30 -31.48
N TRP A 379 19.66 14.37 -30.24
CA TRP A 379 19.81 15.62 -29.51
C TRP A 379 20.89 16.52 -30.13
N MET A 380 22.04 15.96 -30.52
CA MET A 380 23.10 16.71 -31.20
C MET A 380 22.64 17.25 -32.56
N ARG A 381 21.89 16.46 -33.34
CA ARG A 381 21.30 16.94 -34.61
C ARG A 381 20.34 18.11 -34.40
N GLN A 382 19.56 18.10 -33.32
CA GLN A 382 18.64 19.21 -33.01
C GLN A 382 19.35 20.49 -32.56
N GLN A 383 20.54 20.39 -31.95
CA GLN A 383 21.28 21.56 -31.45
C GLN A 383 22.26 22.14 -32.46
N PHE A 384 22.74 21.35 -33.42
CA PHE A 384 23.82 21.74 -34.34
C PHE A 384 23.45 21.74 -35.83
N GLN A 385 22.15 21.62 -36.18
CA GLN A 385 21.70 21.95 -37.53
C GLN A 385 21.62 23.49 -37.68
N VAL A 386 22.70 24.06 -38.22
CA VAL A 386 22.74 25.38 -38.89
C VAL A 386 22.69 25.15 -40.39
#